data_AF-A0A2T6DX34-F1
#
_entry.id   AF-A0A2T6DX34-F1
#
_cell.length_a   1.000
_cell.length_b   1.000
_cell.length_c   1.000
_cell.angle_alpha   90.00
_cell.angle_beta   90.00
_cell.angle_gamma   90.00
#
_symmetry.space_group_name_H-M   'P 1'
#
loop_
_entity.id
_entity.type
_entity.pdbx_description
1 polymer ?
#
loop_
_entity_poly.entity_id
_entity_poly.type
_entity_poly.pdbx_seq_one_letter_code
_entity_poly.pdbx_strand_id
1 'polypeptide(L)'
;MSNENLIDPEAIENLRALSPDDGDGFLRDIIGIYIEDTPKRVQEMKESLVAADQPKFTRAAHSIKGSSSNIGATEVRALAEKLEHDSRNNGLAGLEARIAQLEASFAATCVQLAKIVPQG
;
A
#
# COMPACT_ATOMS: atom_id res chain seq x y z
N MET A 1 -5.08 -12.50 15.72
CA MET A 1 -4.61 -11.28 16.41
C MET A 1 -4.63 -10.19 15.36
N SER A 2 -5.68 -9.37 15.36
CA SER A 2 -5.78 -8.23 14.45
C SER A 2 -4.78 -7.19 14.93
N ASN A 3 -3.83 -6.78 14.10
CA ASN A 3 -2.90 -5.70 14.46
C ASN A 3 -3.76 -4.44 14.71
N GLU A 4 -3.86 -3.98 15.96
CA GLU A 4 -4.77 -2.88 16.33
C GLU A 4 -4.33 -1.53 15.72
N ASN A 5 -3.09 -1.42 15.25
CA ASN A 5 -2.58 -0.28 14.49
C ASN A 5 -1.99 -0.71 13.14
N LEU A 6 -2.71 -0.43 12.05
CA LEU A 6 -2.23 -0.63 10.68
C LEU A 6 -1.52 0.61 10.14
N ILE A 7 -1.85 1.77 10.71
CA ILE A 7 -1.31 3.08 10.35
C ILE A 7 -0.30 3.53 11.40
N ASP A 8 0.87 3.94 10.94
CA ASP A 8 1.85 4.67 11.73
C ASP A 8 1.38 6.12 11.95
N PRO A 9 1.07 6.53 13.19
CA PRO A 9 0.61 7.90 13.46
C PRO A 9 1.69 8.95 13.13
N GLU A 10 2.97 8.63 13.23
CA GLU A 10 4.05 9.59 12.93
C GLU A 10 4.06 9.94 11.44
N ALA A 11 3.77 8.97 10.56
CA ALA A 11 3.65 9.22 9.12
C ALA A 11 2.51 10.18 8.80
N ILE A 12 1.36 10.05 9.49
CA ILE A 12 0.22 10.94 9.33
C ILE A 12 0.55 12.36 9.78
N GLU A 13 1.20 12.52 10.94
CA GLU A 13 1.64 13.83 11.42
C GLU A 13 2.67 14.48 10.50
N ASN A 14 3.61 13.69 9.96
CA ASN A 14 4.56 14.16 8.97
C ASN A 14 3.87 14.68 7.70
N LEU A 15 2.84 13.98 7.21
CA LEU A 15 2.05 14.43 6.06
C LEU A 15 1.26 15.72 6.36
N ARG A 16 0.67 15.84 7.56
CA ARG A 16 -0.01 17.07 8.01
C ARG A 16 0.96 18.25 8.06
N ALA A 17 2.18 18.02 8.55
CA ALA A 17 3.20 19.04 8.69
C ALA A 17 3.73 19.59 7.35
N LEU A 18 3.51 18.89 6.23
CA LEU A 18 3.91 19.37 4.90
C LEU A 18 3.01 20.50 4.38
N SER A 19 1.81 20.66 4.92
CA SER A 19 0.86 21.73 4.51
C SER A 19 0.02 22.19 5.71
N PRO A 20 0.64 22.85 6.70
CA PRO A 20 -0.04 23.21 7.96
C PRO A 20 -1.20 24.20 7.77
N ASP A 21 -1.16 25.00 6.71
CA ASP A 21 -2.17 26.02 6.41
C ASP A 21 -3.39 25.47 5.66
N ASP A 22 -3.33 24.22 5.16
CA ASP A 22 -4.39 23.57 4.36
C ASP A 22 -5.27 22.63 5.21
N GLY A 23 -5.03 22.60 6.53
CA GLY A 23 -5.64 21.64 7.44
C GLY A 23 -5.33 20.20 6.99
N ASP A 24 -6.39 19.44 6.68
CA ASP A 24 -6.28 18.05 6.22
C ASP A 24 -6.37 17.93 4.68
N GLY A 25 -6.36 19.03 3.92
CA GLY A 25 -6.54 19.01 2.46
C GLY A 25 -5.45 18.19 1.76
N PHE A 26 -4.19 18.56 1.93
CA PHE A 26 -3.06 17.78 1.41
C PHE A 26 -3.07 16.31 1.87
N LEU A 27 -3.39 16.06 3.14
CA LEU A 27 -3.49 14.69 3.67
C LEU A 27 -4.62 13.90 2.97
N ARG A 28 -5.78 14.52 2.75
CA ARG A 28 -6.91 13.93 1.99
C ARG A 28 -6.48 13.52 0.60
N ASP A 29 -5.80 14.40 -0.12
CA ASP A 29 -5.39 14.16 -1.50
C ASP A 29 -4.41 12.99 -1.58
N ILE A 30 -3.42 12.98 -0.70
CA ILE A 30 -2.41 11.91 -0.65
C ILE A 30 -3.04 10.56 -0.28
N ILE A 31 -3.94 10.53 0.70
CA ILE A 31 -4.72 9.33 1.05
C ILE A 31 -5.64 8.90 -0.11
N GLY A 32 -6.31 9.84 -0.78
CA GLY A 32 -7.19 9.57 -1.91
C GLY A 32 -6.42 8.92 -3.06
N ILE A 33 -5.29 9.52 -3.45
CA ILE A 33 -4.38 8.96 -4.47
C ILE A 33 -3.95 7.54 -4.08
N TYR A 34 -3.56 7.32 -2.82
CA TYR A 34 -3.16 6.00 -2.34
C TYR A 34 -4.28 4.95 -2.46
N ILE A 35 -5.50 5.32 -2.07
CA ILE A 35 -6.68 4.44 -2.12
C ILE A 35 -7.06 4.11 -3.56
N GLU A 36 -6.92 5.06 -4.49
CA GLU A 36 -7.25 4.86 -5.91
C GLU A 36 -6.17 4.11 -6.70
N ASP A 37 -4.90 4.32 -6.36
CA ASP A 37 -3.76 3.80 -7.13
C ASP A 37 -3.37 2.37 -6.69
N THR A 38 -3.44 2.06 -5.39
CA THR A 38 -3.02 0.75 -4.86
C THR A 38 -3.78 -0.44 -5.50
N PRO A 39 -5.12 -0.40 -5.69
CA PRO A 39 -5.84 -1.49 -6.36
C PRO A 39 -5.37 -1.72 -7.80
N LYS A 40 -5.02 -0.65 -8.53
CA LYS A 40 -4.51 -0.75 -9.91
C LYS A 40 -3.17 -1.49 -9.93
N ARG A 41 -2.29 -1.20 -8.95
CA ARG A 41 -1.00 -1.88 -8.81
C ARG A 41 -1.15 -3.34 -8.38
N VAL A 42 -2.09 -3.64 -7.50
CA VAL A 42 -2.41 -5.03 -7.13
C VAL A 42 -2.89 -5.81 -8.35
N GLN A 43 -3.77 -5.22 -9.15
CA GLN A 43 -4.23 -5.83 -10.39
C GLN A 43 -3.07 -6.05 -11.37
N GLU A 44 -2.16 -5.07 -11.49
CA GLU A 44 -0.94 -5.20 -12.30
C GLU A 44 -0.06 -6.37 -11.85
N MET A 45 0.10 -6.59 -10.53
CA MET A 45 0.83 -7.76 -10.01
C MET A 45 0.14 -9.07 -10.40
N LYS A 46 -1.18 -9.16 -10.29
CA LYS A 46 -1.95 -10.35 -10.67
C LYS A 46 -1.81 -10.68 -12.16
N GLU A 47 -1.89 -9.66 -13.01
CA GLU A 47 -1.68 -9.83 -14.46
C GLU A 47 -0.25 -10.26 -14.77
N SER A 48 0.72 -9.69 -14.06
CA SER A 48 2.14 -10.03 -14.23
C SER A 48 2.45 -11.47 -13.82
N LEU A 49 1.73 -12.02 -12.82
CA LEU A 49 1.81 -13.45 -12.48
C LEU A 49 1.37 -14.33 -13.64
N VAL A 50 0.21 -14.03 -14.24
CA VAL A 50 -0.34 -14.81 -15.37
C VAL A 50 0.57 -14.71 -16.59
N ALA A 51 1.13 -13.52 -16.85
CA ALA A 51 2.03 -13.28 -17.96
C ALA A 51 3.50 -13.71 -17.72
N ALA A 52 3.81 -14.19 -16.51
CA ALA A 52 5.18 -14.44 -16.05
C ALA A 52 6.14 -13.24 -16.19
N ASP A 53 5.63 -12.01 -16.10
CA ASP A 53 6.40 -10.76 -16.23
C ASP A 53 6.96 -10.31 -14.86
N GLN A 54 8.08 -10.92 -14.48
CA GLN A 54 8.76 -10.64 -13.21
C GLN A 54 9.17 -9.15 -13.06
N PRO A 55 9.73 -8.47 -14.07
CA PRO A 55 10.03 -7.04 -13.96
C PRO A 55 8.81 -6.18 -13.67
N LYS A 56 7.68 -6.41 -14.36
CA LYS A 56 6.44 -5.67 -14.13
C LYS A 56 5.86 -5.92 -12.74
N PHE A 57 5.83 -7.18 -12.31
CA PHE A 57 5.45 -7.56 -10.96
C PHE A 57 6.25 -6.81 -9.89
N THR A 58 7.58 -6.85 -10.03
CA THR A 58 8.51 -6.27 -9.06
C THR A 58 8.34 -4.75 -8.97
N ARG A 59 8.09 -4.08 -10.10
CA ARG A 59 7.82 -2.63 -10.12
C ARG A 59 6.50 -2.30 -9.42
N ALA A 60 5.43 -3.06 -9.68
CA ALA A 60 4.15 -2.86 -9.03
C ALA A 60 4.27 -3.02 -7.49
N ALA A 61 4.95 -4.07 -7.02
CA ALA A 61 5.23 -4.29 -5.60
C ALA A 61 6.06 -3.13 -5.00
N HIS A 62 7.12 -2.68 -5.69
CA HIS A 62 7.94 -1.55 -5.26
C HIS A 62 7.13 -0.26 -5.09
N SER A 63 6.23 0.04 -6.02
CA SER A 63 5.40 1.24 -5.94
C SER A 63 4.37 1.17 -4.81
N ILE A 64 3.78 0.00 -4.55
CA ILE A 64 2.91 -0.19 -3.37
C ILE A 64 3.72 0.01 -2.08
N LYS A 65 4.94 -0.52 -2.02
CA LYS A 65 5.83 -0.33 -0.85
C LYS A 65 6.10 1.14 -0.59
N GLY A 66 6.51 1.90 -1.61
CA GLY A 66 6.83 3.32 -1.48
C GLY A 66 5.63 4.16 -1.05
N SER A 67 4.49 3.99 -1.72
CA SER A 67 3.26 4.70 -1.38
C SER A 67 2.75 4.34 0.03
N SER A 68 2.77 3.05 0.40
CA SER A 68 2.40 2.60 1.75
C SER A 68 3.36 3.14 2.83
N SER A 69 4.64 3.32 2.51
CA SER A 69 5.59 3.95 3.43
C SER A 69 5.28 5.42 3.69
N ASN A 70 4.81 6.15 2.68
CA ASN A 70 4.46 7.57 2.85
C ASN A 70 3.22 7.73 3.74
N ILE A 71 2.23 6.85 3.60
CA ILE A 71 0.97 6.88 4.39
C ILE A 71 1.16 6.29 5.80
N GLY A 72 2.22 5.52 6.02
CA GLY A 72 2.40 4.76 7.27
C GLY A 72 1.60 3.45 7.30
N ALA A 73 1.16 2.92 6.15
CA ALA A 73 0.47 1.63 6.08
C ALA A 73 1.47 0.47 6.29
N THR A 74 1.79 0.19 7.55
CA THR A 74 2.94 -0.64 7.96
C THR A 74 2.86 -2.07 7.44
N GLU A 75 1.70 -2.72 7.56
CA GLU A 75 1.52 -4.10 7.11
C GLU A 75 1.52 -4.22 5.58
N VAL A 76 0.83 -3.29 4.89
CA VAL A 76 0.83 -3.23 3.42
C VAL A 76 2.25 -3.04 2.89
N ARG A 77 3.01 -2.11 3.49
CA ARG A 77 4.43 -1.89 3.17
C ARG A 77 5.24 -3.18 3.34
N ALA A 78 5.11 -3.86 4.48
CA ALA A 78 5.88 -5.07 4.78
C ALA A 78 5.55 -6.23 3.83
N LEU A 79 4.27 -6.38 3.44
CA LEU A 79 3.85 -7.38 2.46
C LEU A 79 4.36 -7.04 1.06
N ALA A 80 4.27 -5.78 0.65
CA ALA A 80 4.79 -5.32 -0.63
C ALA A 80 6.32 -5.48 -0.74
N GLU A 81 7.05 -5.22 0.34
CA GLU A 81 8.49 -5.44 0.43
C GLU A 81 8.85 -6.93 0.28
N LYS A 82 8.12 -7.82 0.95
CA LYS A 82 8.30 -9.27 0.80
C LYS A 82 8.02 -9.73 -0.64
N LEU A 83 6.94 -9.22 -1.25
CA LEU A 83 6.60 -9.52 -2.64
C LEU A 83 7.69 -9.04 -3.61
N GLU A 84 8.20 -7.81 -3.44
CA GLU A 84 9.29 -7.26 -4.24
C GLU A 84 10.59 -8.06 -4.09
N HIS A 85 10.90 -8.50 -2.86
CA HIS A 85 12.08 -9.30 -2.57
C HIS A 85 11.98 -10.72 -3.15
N ASP A 86 10.87 -11.41 -2.85
CA ASP A 86 10.63 -12.77 -3.32
C ASP A 86 10.59 -12.80 -4.86
N SER A 87 9.93 -11.82 -5.51
CA SER A 87 9.89 -11.75 -6.96
C SER A 87 11.26 -11.60 -7.59
N ARG A 88 12.17 -10.81 -6.99
CA ARG A 88 13.54 -10.62 -7.50
C ARG A 88 14.42 -11.85 -7.32
N ASN A 89 14.33 -12.52 -6.19
CA ASN A 89 15.29 -13.56 -5.80
C ASN A 89 14.80 -14.97 -6.13
N ASN A 90 13.49 -15.20 -6.03
CA ASN A 90 12.87 -16.53 -6.12
C ASN A 90 11.91 -16.65 -7.31
N GLY A 91 11.66 -15.56 -8.04
CA GLY A 91 10.71 -15.52 -9.16
C GLY A 91 9.26 -15.41 -8.67
N LEU A 92 8.33 -15.75 -9.55
CA LEU A 92 6.90 -15.46 -9.34
C LEU A 92 6.07 -16.63 -8.79
N ALA A 93 6.65 -17.81 -8.63
CA ALA A 93 5.92 -19.00 -8.22
C ALA A 93 5.42 -18.91 -6.77
N GLY A 94 4.12 -19.14 -6.55
CA GLY A 94 3.52 -19.22 -5.21
C GLY A 94 3.29 -17.86 -4.53
N LEU A 95 3.37 -16.75 -5.28
CA LEU A 95 3.12 -15.41 -4.72
C LEU A 95 1.62 -15.07 -4.62
N GLU A 96 0.72 -15.88 -5.18
CA GLU A 96 -0.72 -15.62 -5.18
C GLU A 96 -1.29 -15.43 -3.78
N ALA A 97 -0.88 -16.28 -2.84
CA ALA A 97 -1.33 -16.21 -1.45
C ALA A 97 -0.88 -14.92 -0.75
N ARG A 98 0.32 -14.41 -1.07
CA ARG A 98 0.83 -13.15 -0.51
C ARG A 98 0.11 -11.94 -1.10
N ILE A 99 -0.29 -11.98 -2.37
CA ILE A 99 -1.11 -10.92 -2.97
C ILE A 99 -2.47 -10.86 -2.29
N ALA A 100 -3.10 -12.01 -2.05
CA ALA A 100 -4.38 -12.05 -1.32
C ALA A 100 -4.24 -11.48 0.10
N GLN A 101 -3.12 -11.74 0.79
CA GLN A 101 -2.82 -11.12 2.09
C GLN A 101 -2.64 -9.60 1.98
N LEU A 102 -1.93 -9.13 0.95
CA LEU A 102 -1.75 -7.70 0.68
C LEU A 102 -3.10 -7.01 0.45
N GLU A 103 -4.00 -7.61 -0.34
CA GLU A 103 -5.34 -7.09 -0.59
C GLU A 103 -6.18 -6.99 0.68
N ALA A 104 -6.15 -8.03 1.52
CA ALA A 104 -6.87 -8.02 2.79
C ALA A 104 -6.34 -6.93 3.74
N SER A 105 -5.01 -6.80 3.84
CA SER A 105 -4.37 -5.77 4.67
C SER A 105 -4.67 -4.37 4.13
N PHE A 106 -4.65 -4.18 2.81
CA PHE A 106 -5.02 -2.92 2.18
C PHE A 106 -6.49 -2.55 2.46
N ALA A 107 -7.42 -3.49 2.34
CA ALA A 107 -8.84 -3.25 2.66
C ALA A 107 -9.02 -2.81 4.13
N ALA A 108 -8.33 -3.46 5.06
CA ALA A 108 -8.36 -3.08 6.47
C ALA A 108 -7.71 -1.70 6.72
N THR A 109 -6.64 -1.38 5.98
CA THR A 109 -5.94 -0.09 6.01
C THR A 109 -6.88 1.03 5.53
N CYS A 110 -7.63 0.84 4.45
CA CYS A 110 -8.61 1.81 3.96
C CYS A 110 -9.68 2.15 5.02
N VAL A 111 -10.14 1.16 5.80
CA VAL A 111 -11.09 1.39 6.90
C VAL A 111 -10.48 2.26 8.00
N GLN A 112 -9.18 2.12 8.29
CA GLN A 112 -8.50 2.99 9.26
C GLN A 112 -8.29 4.40 8.71
N LEU A 113 -7.86 4.53 7.45
CA LEU A 113 -7.65 5.83 6.79
C LEU A 113 -8.93 6.67 6.74
N ALA A 114 -10.08 6.04 6.46
CA ALA A 114 -11.39 6.73 6.47
C ALA A 114 -11.79 7.31 7.84
N LYS A 115 -11.23 6.78 8.94
CA LYS A 115 -11.47 7.34 10.30
C LYS A 115 -10.56 8.52 10.59
N ILE A 116 -9.36 8.54 10.02
CA ILE A 116 -8.39 9.63 10.18
C ILE A 116 -8.85 10.84 9.37
N VAL A 117 -9.36 10.57 8.16
CA VAL A 117 -9.77 11.61 7.23
C VAL A 117 -11.11 11.22 6.60
N PRO A 118 -12.23 11.75 7.11
CA PRO A 118 -13.54 11.50 6.54
C PRO A 118 -13.58 12.03 5.10
N GLN A 119 -13.96 11.17 4.17
CA GLN A 119 -14.34 11.60 2.82
C GLN A 119 -15.71 12.28 2.98
N GLY A 120 -15.75 13.61 2.78
CA GLY A 120 -16.95 14.43 2.93
C GLY A 120 -18.07 14.06 1.98
#